data_AF-A0A7X1M1B8-F1
#
_entry.id   AF-A0A7X1M1B8-F1
#
_cell.length_a   1.000
_cell.length_b   1.000
_cell.length_c   1.000
_cell.angle_alpha   90.00
_cell.angle_beta   90.00
_cell.angle_gamma   90.00
#
_symmetry.space_group_name_H-M   'P 1'
#
loop_
_entity.id
_entity.type
_entity.pdbx_description
1 polymer ?
#
loop_
_entity_poly.entity_id
_entity_poly.type
_entity_poly.pdbx_seq_one_letter_code
_entity_poly.pdbx_strand_id
1 'polypeptide(L)'
;MARRERPLDPGDSPLLRFAADLRALRERAGSPTYRQLALRAHSSAASLSVAAGGRRFPTLAVTSAYVRACGGDVGEWADRWHAVASALARRRPPPYAGPAAYTAADGDRFFGRERLVEEAVERLRRDRLVVVTGASGAGTTSLLQAGVVHRLLTAGDPPAVGTFVPGPDPVAELARCLARLPDPDSVLVVDQVERLQAQGPAPAGRGRSAGPPDLPGLLDVLRAAPCRLVLGLRTDLHDRYARHPLLVRPPLTVPPPAPEDLTRVVTEPAAAADCTVEDRLLAVLVAGAHRQPGGLPLLSAALLATWRHRDGNRLTLAGFHAAGGFEGAVTRGAEAVWDELADGPRQRARDILLRLTETGDDGAPHALDRRELGDDPGTAAVLERLAAARVLILDHDRAVLAHDAVAHGWPRLAAWTAEDPDALRRRRRLTRAARAWEESGRDPAALWRGRRLAEAEAESAPPAPGRPDAAYPPGDPEREFLTACATAERARRVQDAVRDARLRAQRRLIAFLAGLLISVSALAAATVPLAVR
;
A
#
# COMPACT_ATOMS: atom_id res chain seq x y z
N MET A 1 59.47 -22.60 -24.95
CA MET A 1 58.75 -21.32 -25.10
C MET A 1 57.47 -21.35 -24.28
N ALA A 2 57.19 -20.31 -23.51
CA ALA A 2 55.92 -20.21 -22.78
C ALA A 2 54.76 -20.03 -23.78
N ARG A 3 53.65 -20.73 -23.56
CA ARG A 3 52.44 -20.63 -24.39
C ARG A 3 51.93 -19.18 -24.34
N ARG A 4 51.82 -18.51 -25.51
CA ARG A 4 51.25 -17.17 -25.61
C ARG A 4 49.80 -17.17 -25.12
N GLU A 5 49.41 -16.11 -24.43
CA GLU A 5 48.04 -15.96 -23.96
C GLU A 5 47.08 -15.81 -25.13
N ARG A 6 45.87 -16.38 -24.96
CA ARG A 6 44.78 -16.08 -25.88
C ARG A 6 44.39 -14.61 -25.75
N PRO A 7 44.04 -13.95 -26.86
CA PRO A 7 43.42 -12.62 -26.83
C PRO A 7 42.22 -12.61 -25.88
N LEU A 8 41.96 -11.46 -25.25
CA LEU A 8 40.70 -11.25 -24.54
C LEU A 8 39.55 -11.23 -25.54
N ASP A 9 38.38 -11.68 -25.13
CA ASP A 9 37.19 -11.67 -25.97
C ASP A 9 36.83 -10.20 -26.33
N PRO A 10 36.30 -9.93 -27.54
CA PRO A 10 35.98 -8.57 -27.97
C PRO A 10 34.84 -7.97 -27.12
N GLY A 11 35.00 -6.71 -26.68
CA GLY A 11 34.00 -5.97 -25.91
C GLY A 11 34.61 -5.03 -24.85
N ASP A 12 33.78 -4.21 -24.21
CA ASP A 12 34.20 -3.22 -23.19
C ASP A 12 33.46 -3.40 -21.85
N SER A 13 33.53 -4.61 -21.28
CA SER A 13 32.93 -4.88 -19.97
C SER A 13 33.89 -4.52 -18.82
N PRO A 14 33.39 -4.14 -17.62
CA PRO A 14 34.24 -3.92 -16.45
C PRO A 14 35.17 -5.09 -16.12
N LEU A 15 34.71 -6.33 -16.38
CA LEU A 15 35.51 -7.55 -16.21
C LEU A 15 36.66 -7.62 -17.23
N LEU A 16 36.39 -7.30 -18.50
CA LEU A 16 37.41 -7.32 -19.55
C LEU A 16 38.47 -6.24 -19.31
N ARG A 17 38.07 -5.03 -18.90
CA ARG A 17 39.00 -3.96 -18.49
C ARG A 17 39.86 -4.38 -17.31
N PHE A 18 39.25 -4.97 -16.27
CA PHE A 18 40.00 -5.44 -15.09
C PHE A 18 41.01 -6.55 -15.45
N ALA A 19 40.64 -7.48 -16.33
CA ALA A 19 41.56 -8.50 -16.82
C ALA A 19 42.69 -7.92 -17.68
N ALA A 20 42.39 -6.92 -18.51
CA ALA A 20 43.41 -6.20 -19.28
C ALA A 20 44.39 -5.46 -18.36
N ASP A 21 43.89 -4.80 -17.31
CA ASP A 21 44.72 -4.12 -16.32
C ASP A 21 45.66 -5.11 -15.60
N LEU A 22 45.19 -6.32 -15.25
CA LEU A 22 46.03 -7.37 -14.65
C LEU A 22 47.13 -7.86 -15.60
N ARG A 23 46.84 -7.94 -16.91
CA ARG A 23 47.87 -8.25 -17.92
C ARG A 23 48.89 -7.13 -18.04
N ALA A 24 48.44 -5.87 -18.07
CA ALA A 24 49.31 -4.71 -18.11
C ALA A 24 50.21 -4.60 -16.86
N LEU A 25 49.69 -4.93 -15.67
CA LEU A 25 50.50 -4.99 -14.45
C LEU A 25 51.60 -6.05 -14.56
N ARG A 26 51.28 -7.23 -15.10
CA ARG A 26 52.27 -8.28 -15.31
C ARG A 26 53.30 -7.91 -16.37
N GLU A 27 52.90 -7.21 -17.43
CA GLU A 27 53.81 -6.69 -18.44
C GLU A 27 54.83 -5.71 -17.82
N ARG A 28 54.36 -4.77 -16.99
CA ARG A 28 55.23 -3.86 -16.22
C ARG A 28 56.17 -4.60 -15.27
N ALA A 29 55.76 -5.75 -14.75
CA ALA A 29 56.59 -6.62 -13.89
C ALA A 29 57.59 -7.50 -14.66
N GLY A 30 57.78 -7.27 -15.97
CA GLY A 30 58.72 -8.04 -16.81
C GLY A 30 58.11 -9.30 -17.44
N SER A 31 56.78 -9.38 -17.54
CA SER A 31 56.06 -10.50 -18.15
C SER A 31 56.41 -11.90 -17.61
N PRO A 32 56.46 -12.12 -16.27
CA PRO A 32 56.71 -13.45 -15.73
C PRO A 32 55.65 -14.45 -16.19
N THR A 33 56.07 -15.67 -16.50
CA THR A 33 55.13 -16.75 -16.84
C THR A 33 54.23 -17.07 -15.65
N TYR A 34 53.01 -17.56 -15.89
CA TYR A 34 52.10 -17.95 -14.79
C TYR A 34 52.68 -18.96 -13.81
N ARG A 35 53.61 -19.83 -14.23
CA ARG A 35 54.35 -20.73 -13.33
C ARG A 35 55.30 -19.96 -12.42
N GLN A 36 56.05 -19.00 -12.96
CA GLN A 36 56.93 -18.13 -12.16
C GLN A 36 56.13 -17.24 -11.20
N LEU A 37 54.96 -16.76 -11.66
CA LEU A 37 54.02 -15.98 -10.86
C LEU A 37 53.43 -16.81 -9.72
N ALA A 38 53.06 -18.07 -9.98
CA ALA A 38 52.56 -19.01 -8.98
C ALA A 38 53.56 -19.27 -7.84
N LEU A 39 54.86 -19.37 -8.16
CA LEU A 39 55.94 -19.54 -7.17
C LEU A 39 56.03 -18.36 -6.20
N ARG A 40 55.60 -17.16 -6.61
CA ARG A 40 55.61 -15.93 -5.80
C ARG A 40 54.27 -15.63 -5.12
N ALA A 41 53.17 -16.16 -5.67
CA ALA A 41 51.81 -15.77 -5.31
C ALA A 41 51.10 -16.76 -4.37
N HIS A 42 51.70 -17.93 -4.07
CA HIS A 42 51.02 -19.05 -3.36
C HIS A 42 49.64 -19.39 -3.96
N SER A 43 49.46 -19.18 -5.27
CA SER A 43 48.24 -19.43 -6.04
C SER A 43 48.59 -20.23 -7.29
N SER A 44 47.69 -21.13 -7.72
CA SER A 44 47.99 -21.99 -8.87
C SER A 44 48.16 -21.18 -10.16
N ALA A 45 49.04 -21.64 -11.06
CA ALA A 45 49.23 -21.02 -12.38
C ALA A 45 47.92 -21.00 -13.21
N ALA A 46 47.04 -21.99 -13.01
CA ALA A 46 45.74 -22.04 -13.64
C ALA A 46 44.81 -20.94 -13.11
N SER A 47 44.73 -20.74 -11.79
CA SER A 47 43.92 -19.68 -11.17
C SER A 47 44.36 -18.29 -11.61
N LEU A 48 45.68 -18.04 -11.68
CA LEU A 48 46.24 -16.77 -12.14
C LEU A 48 45.98 -16.54 -13.64
N SER A 49 46.05 -17.59 -14.45
CA SER A 49 45.71 -17.53 -15.87
C SER A 49 44.22 -17.29 -16.12
N VAL A 50 43.35 -17.86 -15.30
CA VAL A 50 41.90 -17.61 -15.36
C VAL A 50 41.60 -16.17 -14.93
N ALA A 51 42.26 -15.66 -13.89
CA ALA A 51 42.08 -14.29 -13.40
C ALA A 51 42.36 -13.22 -14.47
N ALA A 52 43.47 -13.35 -15.20
CA ALA A 52 43.81 -12.47 -16.32
C ALA A 52 43.15 -12.88 -17.65
N GLY A 53 42.27 -13.90 -17.63
CA GLY A 53 41.59 -14.42 -18.82
C GLY A 53 40.33 -13.66 -19.22
N GLY A 54 39.76 -12.83 -18.33
CA GLY A 54 38.56 -12.02 -18.61
C GLY A 54 37.24 -12.80 -18.73
N ARG A 55 37.25 -14.13 -18.55
CA ARG A 55 36.06 -15.00 -18.60
C ARG A 55 35.32 -15.14 -17.27
N ARG A 56 36.04 -15.01 -16.16
CA ARG A 56 35.49 -15.11 -14.80
C ARG A 56 36.16 -14.05 -13.92
N PHE A 57 35.37 -13.36 -13.11
CA PHE A 57 35.89 -12.38 -12.18
C PHE A 57 36.66 -13.10 -11.06
N PRO A 58 37.96 -12.79 -10.83
CA PRO A 58 38.76 -13.46 -9.82
C PRO A 58 38.32 -13.09 -8.40
N THR A 59 38.54 -13.99 -7.44
CA THR A 59 38.37 -13.68 -6.00
C THR A 59 39.40 -12.64 -5.55
N LEU A 60 39.08 -11.84 -4.52
CA LEU A 60 40.03 -10.88 -3.94
C LEU A 60 41.36 -11.54 -3.55
N ALA A 61 41.34 -12.74 -2.96
CA ALA A 61 42.55 -13.47 -2.58
C ALA A 61 43.50 -13.73 -3.78
N VAL A 62 42.95 -14.22 -4.91
CA VAL A 62 43.70 -14.45 -6.14
C VAL A 62 44.20 -13.13 -6.75
N THR A 63 43.39 -12.07 -6.72
CA THR A 63 43.79 -10.74 -7.17
C THR A 63 44.97 -10.21 -6.35
N SER A 64 44.86 -10.21 -5.02
CA SER A 64 45.91 -9.74 -4.12
C SER A 64 47.21 -10.54 -4.28
N ALA A 65 47.10 -11.85 -4.46
CA ALA A 65 48.23 -12.74 -4.74
C ALA A 65 48.91 -12.40 -6.08
N TYR A 66 48.12 -12.20 -7.14
CA TYR A 66 48.62 -11.81 -8.46
C TYR A 66 49.36 -10.46 -8.39
N VAL A 67 48.72 -9.46 -7.77
CA VAL A 67 49.23 -8.08 -7.68
C VAL A 67 50.53 -8.04 -6.88
N ARG A 68 50.56 -8.70 -5.71
CA ARG A 68 51.77 -8.82 -4.88
C ARG A 68 52.91 -9.47 -5.64
N ALA A 69 52.65 -10.55 -6.37
CA ALA A 69 53.68 -11.25 -7.16
C ALA A 69 54.19 -10.45 -8.36
N CYS A 70 53.43 -9.45 -8.82
CA CYS A 70 53.84 -8.49 -9.84
C CYS A 70 54.42 -7.19 -9.25
N GLY A 71 54.53 -7.07 -7.92
CA GLY A 71 55.04 -5.87 -7.25
C GLY A 71 54.10 -4.66 -7.29
N GLY A 72 52.79 -4.87 -7.49
CA GLY A 72 51.80 -3.80 -7.42
C GLY A 72 51.29 -3.53 -5.99
N ASP A 73 50.60 -2.40 -5.81
CA ASP A 73 49.96 -2.03 -4.55
C ASP A 73 48.69 -2.86 -4.32
N VAL A 74 48.69 -3.67 -3.26
CA VAL A 74 47.56 -4.55 -2.94
C VAL A 74 46.34 -3.76 -2.43
N GLY A 75 46.53 -2.61 -1.77
CA GLY A 75 45.45 -1.76 -1.27
C GLY A 75 44.68 -1.11 -2.42
N GLU A 76 45.38 -0.44 -3.34
CA GLU A 76 44.78 0.18 -4.53
C GLU A 76 44.01 -0.86 -5.37
N TRP A 77 44.60 -2.04 -5.56
CA TRP A 77 43.96 -3.11 -6.32
C TRP A 77 42.79 -3.76 -5.59
N ALA A 78 42.78 -3.76 -4.26
CA ALA A 78 41.61 -4.19 -3.49
C ALA A 78 40.46 -3.20 -3.70
N ASP A 79 40.69 -1.90 -3.63
CA ASP A 79 39.65 -0.89 -3.88
C ASP A 79 39.10 -0.99 -5.32
N ARG A 80 40.00 -1.15 -6.29
CA ARG A 80 39.64 -1.34 -7.71
C ARG A 80 38.84 -2.63 -7.91
N TRP A 81 39.20 -3.70 -7.21
CA TRP A 81 38.44 -4.95 -7.21
C TRP A 81 37.02 -4.75 -6.67
N HIS A 82 36.85 -4.06 -5.53
CA HIS A 82 35.53 -3.76 -4.97
C HIS A 82 34.69 -2.88 -5.91
N ALA A 83 35.30 -1.92 -6.61
CA ALA A 83 34.61 -1.07 -7.58
C ALA A 83 34.09 -1.88 -8.79
N VAL A 84 34.90 -2.79 -9.34
CA VAL A 84 34.50 -3.66 -10.45
C VAL A 84 33.48 -4.70 -10.00
N ALA A 85 33.67 -5.30 -8.82
CA ALA A 85 32.69 -6.20 -8.21
C ALA A 85 31.32 -5.51 -8.10
N SER A 86 31.30 -4.28 -7.59
CA SER A 86 30.10 -3.44 -7.48
C SER A 86 29.49 -3.09 -8.84
N ALA A 87 30.31 -2.83 -9.86
CA ALA A 87 29.82 -2.56 -11.23
C ALA A 87 29.19 -3.80 -11.88
N LEU A 88 29.80 -4.98 -11.74
CA LEU A 88 29.26 -6.25 -12.25
C LEU A 88 27.99 -6.67 -11.49
N ALA A 89 28.00 -6.48 -10.18
CA ALA A 89 26.87 -6.71 -9.28
C ALA A 89 25.66 -5.83 -9.61
N ARG A 90 25.87 -4.57 -10.02
CA ARG A 90 24.81 -3.65 -10.48
C ARG A 90 24.18 -4.04 -11.82
N ARG A 91 24.84 -4.87 -12.64
CA ARG A 91 24.33 -5.30 -13.95
C ARG A 91 23.44 -6.54 -13.89
N ARG A 92 23.42 -7.26 -12.77
CA ARG A 92 22.44 -8.35 -12.57
C ARG A 92 21.12 -7.74 -12.13
N PRO A 93 19.98 -8.17 -12.69
CA PRO A 93 18.68 -7.75 -12.19
C PRO A 93 18.56 -8.17 -10.72
N PRO A 94 17.94 -7.33 -9.86
CA PRO A 94 17.70 -7.72 -8.48
C PRO A 94 16.78 -8.94 -8.45
N PRO A 95 16.98 -9.90 -7.51
CA PRO A 95 16.10 -11.07 -7.40
C PRO A 95 14.71 -10.72 -6.90
N TYR A 96 14.52 -9.53 -6.32
CA TYR A 96 13.24 -9.08 -5.76
C TYR A 96 12.61 -7.96 -6.59
N ALA A 97 11.30 -8.01 -6.78
CA ALA A 97 10.54 -7.02 -7.55
C ALA A 97 10.38 -5.66 -6.84
N GLY A 98 10.57 -5.61 -5.53
CA GLY A 98 10.32 -4.40 -4.75
C GLY A 98 8.82 -4.19 -4.49
N PRO A 99 8.32 -2.93 -4.51
CA PRO A 99 6.91 -2.64 -4.23
C PRO A 99 5.97 -3.10 -5.35
N ALA A 100 6.48 -3.35 -6.55
CA ALA A 100 5.70 -3.84 -7.67
C ALA A 100 5.32 -5.32 -7.47
N ALA A 101 4.17 -5.70 -8.04
CA ALA A 101 3.82 -7.11 -8.14
C ALA A 101 4.78 -7.83 -9.11
N TYR A 102 5.04 -9.11 -8.86
CA TYR A 102 5.75 -9.94 -9.83
C TYR A 102 4.87 -10.16 -11.06
N THR A 103 5.47 -10.12 -12.23
CA THR A 103 4.82 -10.31 -13.53
C THR A 103 5.05 -11.73 -14.06
N ALA A 104 4.38 -12.11 -15.16
CA ALA A 104 4.60 -13.41 -15.80
C ALA A 104 6.07 -13.65 -16.24
N ALA A 105 6.81 -12.59 -16.56
CA ALA A 105 8.23 -12.67 -16.89
C ALA A 105 9.12 -12.99 -15.67
N ASP A 106 8.57 -12.87 -14.46
CA ASP A 106 9.29 -13.06 -13.21
C ASP A 106 9.05 -14.43 -12.57
N GLY A 107 8.34 -15.35 -13.25
CA GLY A 107 7.98 -16.63 -12.64
C GLY A 107 9.17 -17.50 -12.23
N ASP A 108 10.31 -17.40 -12.92
CA ASP A 108 11.56 -18.09 -12.55
C ASP A 108 12.15 -17.62 -11.21
N ARG A 109 11.66 -16.48 -10.68
CA ARG A 109 12.04 -15.92 -9.37
C ARG A 109 10.87 -15.85 -8.39
N PHE A 110 9.74 -16.49 -8.69
CA PHE A 110 8.55 -16.51 -7.84
C PHE A 110 8.44 -17.84 -7.07
N PHE A 111 8.77 -17.79 -5.79
CA PHE A 111 8.87 -18.98 -4.93
C PHE A 111 7.95 -18.92 -3.72
N GLY A 112 7.73 -20.06 -3.07
CA GLY A 112 6.98 -20.18 -1.80
C GLY A 112 5.45 -20.16 -1.97
N ARG A 113 4.95 -20.23 -3.20
CA ARG A 113 3.50 -20.18 -3.52
C ARG A 113 3.08 -21.28 -4.50
N GLU A 114 3.94 -22.27 -4.74
CA GLU A 114 3.77 -23.32 -5.75
C GLU A 114 2.51 -24.14 -5.50
N ARG A 115 2.20 -24.47 -4.24
CA ARG A 115 1.00 -25.23 -3.88
C ARG A 115 -0.29 -24.52 -4.30
N LEU A 116 -0.37 -23.19 -4.11
CA LEU A 116 -1.52 -22.39 -4.51
C LEU A 116 -1.61 -22.25 -6.03
N VAL A 117 -0.47 -22.14 -6.72
CA VAL A 117 -0.43 -22.10 -8.19
C VAL A 117 -0.92 -23.43 -8.77
N GLU A 118 -0.44 -24.56 -8.23
CA GLU A 118 -0.87 -25.89 -8.63
C GLU A 118 -2.37 -26.10 -8.38
N GLU A 119 -2.89 -25.66 -7.24
CA GLU A 119 -4.31 -25.73 -6.94
C GLU A 119 -5.15 -24.90 -7.91
N ALA A 120 -4.72 -23.66 -8.22
CA ALA A 120 -5.41 -22.81 -9.19
C ALA A 120 -5.43 -23.44 -10.59
N VAL A 121 -4.29 -23.96 -11.05
CA VAL A 121 -4.18 -24.62 -12.36
C VAL A 121 -5.01 -25.91 -12.40
N GLU A 122 -5.02 -26.71 -11.33
CA GLU A 122 -5.80 -27.94 -11.27
C GLU A 122 -7.32 -27.66 -11.24
N ARG A 123 -7.76 -26.63 -10.52
CA ARG A 123 -9.15 -26.17 -10.59
C ARG A 123 -9.51 -25.71 -12.00
N LEU A 124 -8.61 -25.01 -12.70
CA LEU A 124 -8.83 -24.54 -14.08
C LEU A 124 -8.89 -25.66 -15.12
N ARG A 125 -8.27 -26.83 -14.83
CA ARG A 125 -8.44 -28.03 -15.67
C ARG A 125 -9.83 -28.63 -15.54
N ARG A 126 -10.43 -28.56 -14.36
CA ARG A 126 -11.74 -29.15 -14.03
C ARG A 126 -12.89 -28.21 -14.34
N ASP A 127 -12.67 -26.92 -14.15
CA ASP A 127 -13.69 -25.88 -14.21
C ASP A 127 -13.34 -24.80 -15.23
N ARG A 128 -14.36 -24.29 -15.94
CA ARG A 128 -14.20 -23.14 -16.84
C ARG A 128 -13.89 -21.84 -16.08
N LEU A 129 -14.14 -21.78 -14.77
CA LEU A 129 -13.94 -20.58 -13.96
C LEU A 129 -13.25 -20.91 -12.64
N VAL A 130 -12.17 -20.20 -12.36
CA VAL A 130 -11.53 -20.13 -11.04
C VAL A 130 -11.59 -18.70 -10.54
N VAL A 131 -12.20 -18.49 -9.38
CA VAL A 131 -12.19 -17.20 -8.69
C VAL A 131 -11.07 -17.23 -7.67
N VAL A 132 -10.20 -16.22 -7.67
CA VAL A 132 -9.09 -16.08 -6.73
C VAL A 132 -9.29 -14.82 -5.92
N THR A 133 -9.37 -14.95 -4.60
CA THR A 133 -9.58 -13.83 -3.68
C THR A 133 -8.42 -13.66 -2.73
N GLY A 134 -8.21 -12.45 -2.23
CA GLY A 134 -7.24 -12.20 -1.18
C GLY A 134 -7.33 -10.78 -0.65
N ALA A 135 -6.84 -10.57 0.57
CA ALA A 135 -6.68 -9.23 1.12
C ALA A 135 -5.68 -8.42 0.29
N SER A 136 -5.82 -7.09 0.27
CA SER A 136 -4.85 -6.23 -0.41
C SER A 136 -3.43 -6.47 0.14
N GLY A 137 -2.49 -6.82 -0.73
CA GLY A 137 -1.11 -7.11 -0.35
C GLY A 137 -0.84 -8.56 0.05
N ALA A 138 -1.82 -9.47 -0.01
CA ALA A 138 -1.59 -10.92 0.18
C ALA A 138 -0.79 -11.58 -0.97
N GLY A 139 -0.61 -10.84 -2.08
CA GLY A 139 0.14 -11.30 -3.24
C GLY A 139 -0.73 -11.90 -4.36
N THR A 140 -2.04 -11.65 -4.38
CA THR A 140 -2.96 -12.17 -5.42
C THR A 140 -2.50 -11.85 -6.84
N THR A 141 -2.18 -10.58 -7.14
CA THR A 141 -1.64 -10.19 -8.46
C THR A 141 -0.35 -10.94 -8.78
N SER A 142 0.59 -11.06 -7.85
CA SER A 142 1.83 -11.82 -8.08
C SER A 142 1.56 -13.32 -8.29
N LEU A 143 0.62 -13.91 -7.55
CA LEU A 143 0.20 -15.30 -7.71
C LEU A 143 -0.42 -15.54 -9.10
N LEU A 144 -1.29 -14.64 -9.55
CA LEU A 144 -1.93 -14.72 -10.86
C LEU A 144 -0.92 -14.55 -11.99
N GLN A 145 -0.07 -13.52 -11.94
CA GLN A 145 0.86 -13.20 -13.01
C GLN A 145 2.09 -14.12 -13.01
N ALA A 146 2.89 -14.07 -11.94
CA ALA A 146 4.15 -14.80 -11.86
C ALA A 146 3.99 -16.29 -11.52
N GLY A 147 2.85 -16.67 -10.93
CA GLY A 147 2.51 -18.06 -10.66
C GLY A 147 1.69 -18.68 -11.78
N VAL A 148 0.40 -18.34 -11.86
CA VAL A 148 -0.57 -18.99 -12.76
C VAL A 148 -0.24 -18.73 -14.22
N VAL A 149 -0.18 -17.46 -14.67
CA VAL A 149 0.10 -17.13 -16.08
C VAL A 149 1.44 -17.70 -16.52
N HIS A 150 2.50 -17.51 -15.73
CA HIS A 150 3.81 -18.08 -16.02
C HIS A 150 3.76 -19.61 -16.15
N ARG A 151 3.08 -20.32 -15.23
CA ARG A 151 2.96 -21.79 -15.27
C ARG A 151 2.21 -22.26 -16.51
N LEU A 152 1.13 -21.59 -16.89
CA LEU A 152 0.36 -21.91 -18.09
C LEU A 152 1.20 -21.70 -19.36
N LEU A 153 1.93 -20.59 -19.45
CA LEU A 153 2.82 -20.30 -20.59
C LEU A 153 3.99 -21.30 -20.70
N THR A 154 4.58 -21.70 -19.58
CA THR A 154 5.71 -22.65 -19.55
C THR A 154 5.30 -24.11 -19.74
N ALA A 155 4.07 -24.47 -19.36
CA ALA A 155 3.52 -25.80 -19.63
C ALA A 155 3.16 -26.01 -21.10
N GLY A 156 2.84 -24.93 -21.83
CA GLY A 156 2.38 -25.00 -23.23
C GLY A 156 0.95 -25.51 -23.38
N ASP A 157 0.17 -25.52 -22.30
CA ASP A 157 -1.24 -25.90 -22.22
C ASP A 157 -1.89 -24.96 -21.18
N PRO A 158 -2.85 -24.09 -21.57
CA PRO A 158 -3.70 -24.03 -22.78
C PRO A 158 -3.04 -23.44 -24.05
N PRO A 159 -3.72 -23.51 -25.22
CA PRO A 159 -3.21 -22.97 -26.51
C PRO A 159 -2.96 -21.45 -26.51
N ALA A 160 -3.70 -20.69 -25.71
CA ALA A 160 -3.48 -19.26 -25.55
C ALA A 160 -3.81 -18.81 -24.13
N VAL A 161 -3.00 -17.88 -23.61
CA VAL A 161 -3.20 -17.23 -22.31
C VAL A 161 -3.24 -15.72 -22.51
N GLY A 162 -4.36 -15.10 -22.15
CA GLY A 162 -4.54 -13.66 -22.14
C GLY A 162 -4.59 -13.12 -20.72
N THR A 163 -4.13 -11.89 -20.52
CA THR A 163 -4.31 -11.15 -19.26
C THR A 163 -5.14 -9.89 -19.50
N PHE A 164 -5.98 -9.55 -18.53
CA PHE A 164 -6.81 -8.36 -18.56
C PHE A 164 -6.85 -7.71 -17.18
N VAL A 165 -6.52 -6.43 -17.12
CA VAL A 165 -6.68 -5.58 -15.94
C VAL A 165 -7.56 -4.41 -16.36
N PRO A 166 -8.71 -4.15 -15.72
CA PRO A 166 -9.61 -3.08 -16.14
C PRO A 166 -8.92 -1.70 -16.17
N GLY A 167 -8.81 -1.14 -17.38
CA GLY A 167 -8.39 0.23 -17.65
C GLY A 167 -9.58 1.16 -17.94
N PRO A 168 -9.35 2.37 -18.47
CA PRO A 168 -10.36 3.42 -18.61
C PRO A 168 -11.54 3.10 -19.52
N ASP A 169 -11.38 2.17 -20.48
CA ASP A 169 -12.46 1.67 -21.35
C ASP A 169 -12.50 0.13 -21.25
N PRO A 170 -13.02 -0.41 -20.15
CA PRO A 170 -12.86 -1.82 -19.79
C PRO A 170 -13.57 -2.77 -20.76
N VAL A 171 -14.69 -2.35 -21.37
CA VAL A 171 -15.42 -3.18 -22.36
C VAL A 171 -14.61 -3.29 -23.64
N ALA A 172 -14.14 -2.16 -24.18
CA ALA A 172 -13.37 -2.18 -25.43
C ALA A 172 -12.00 -2.87 -25.25
N GLU A 173 -11.38 -2.72 -24.08
CA GLU A 173 -10.17 -3.44 -23.70
C GLU A 173 -10.42 -4.95 -23.59
N LEU A 174 -11.47 -5.37 -22.87
CA LEU A 174 -11.83 -6.78 -22.73
C LEU A 174 -12.16 -7.41 -24.09
N ALA A 175 -12.94 -6.73 -24.94
CA ALA A 175 -13.27 -7.21 -26.27
C ALA A 175 -12.02 -7.46 -27.12
N ARG A 176 -11.02 -6.56 -27.05
CA ARG A 176 -9.73 -6.75 -27.71
C ARG A 176 -8.94 -7.93 -27.14
N CYS A 177 -9.01 -8.17 -25.83
CA CYS A 177 -8.38 -9.34 -25.21
C CYS A 177 -9.05 -10.64 -25.67
N LEU A 178 -10.38 -10.71 -25.66
CA LEU A 178 -11.14 -11.88 -26.10
C LEU A 178 -10.93 -12.19 -27.58
N ALA A 179 -10.81 -11.18 -28.45
CA ALA A 179 -10.54 -11.37 -29.87
C ALA A 179 -9.18 -12.05 -30.16
N ARG A 180 -8.25 -12.09 -29.19
CA ARG A 180 -6.96 -12.77 -29.31
C ARG A 180 -6.96 -14.19 -28.73
N LEU A 181 -8.08 -14.65 -28.18
CA LEU A 181 -8.23 -15.98 -27.59
C LEU A 181 -9.04 -16.85 -28.57
N PRO A 182 -8.39 -17.75 -29.31
CA PRO A 182 -8.94 -18.37 -30.52
C PRO A 182 -9.96 -19.49 -30.26
N ASP A 183 -10.00 -20.08 -29.06
CA ASP A 183 -10.81 -21.26 -28.77
C ASP A 183 -11.31 -21.33 -27.31
N PRO A 184 -12.21 -22.28 -26.98
CA PRO A 184 -12.74 -22.45 -25.63
C PRO A 184 -11.75 -22.94 -24.57
N ASP A 185 -10.63 -23.53 -24.99
CA ASP A 185 -9.60 -24.03 -24.07
C ASP A 185 -8.58 -22.96 -23.69
N SER A 186 -8.55 -21.85 -24.43
CA SER A 186 -7.81 -20.64 -24.09
C SER A 186 -8.20 -20.13 -22.69
N VAL A 187 -7.28 -19.44 -22.02
CA VAL A 187 -7.48 -18.90 -20.67
C VAL A 187 -7.36 -17.38 -20.68
N LEU A 188 -8.34 -16.69 -20.10
CA LEU A 188 -8.25 -15.28 -19.75
C LEU A 188 -8.06 -15.13 -18.24
N VAL A 189 -6.94 -14.55 -17.82
CA VAL A 189 -6.69 -14.14 -16.45
C VAL A 189 -7.08 -12.67 -16.29
N VAL A 190 -8.15 -12.44 -15.55
CA VAL A 190 -8.64 -11.11 -15.19
C VAL A 190 -8.13 -10.77 -13.80
N ASP A 191 -7.44 -9.66 -13.64
CA ASP A 191 -6.80 -9.27 -12.38
C ASP A 191 -7.22 -7.84 -11.99
N GLN A 192 -7.25 -7.57 -10.69
CA GLN A 192 -7.67 -6.29 -10.08
C GLN A 192 -9.02 -5.77 -10.60
N VAL A 193 -10.04 -6.63 -10.57
CA VAL A 193 -11.42 -6.28 -10.97
C VAL A 193 -11.94 -5.05 -10.21
N GLU A 194 -11.51 -4.87 -8.96
CA GLU A 194 -11.80 -3.72 -8.11
C GLU A 194 -11.45 -2.36 -8.72
N ARG A 195 -10.52 -2.30 -9.69
CA ARG A 195 -10.13 -1.04 -10.34
C ARG A 195 -11.28 -0.36 -11.06
N LEU A 196 -12.33 -1.09 -11.44
CA LEU A 196 -13.54 -0.49 -11.99
C LEU A 196 -14.22 0.49 -11.02
N GLN A 197 -14.13 0.25 -9.71
CA GLN A 197 -14.75 1.14 -8.72
C GLN A 197 -13.96 2.44 -8.52
N ALA A 198 -12.67 2.42 -8.84
CA ALA A 198 -11.79 3.59 -8.76
C ALA A 198 -12.00 4.57 -9.92
N GLN A 199 -12.63 4.10 -11.00
CA GLN A 199 -12.92 4.89 -12.19
C GLN A 199 -14.28 5.54 -11.98
N GLY A 200 -14.28 6.81 -11.56
CA GLY A 200 -15.50 7.59 -11.40
C GLY A 200 -16.37 7.63 -12.66
N PRO A 201 -17.63 8.12 -12.54
CA PRO A 201 -18.46 8.35 -13.70
C PRO A 201 -17.73 9.27 -14.69
N ALA A 202 -17.72 8.87 -15.96
CA ALA A 202 -17.09 9.65 -17.02
C ALA A 202 -17.64 11.09 -17.00
N PRO A 203 -16.80 12.12 -17.21
CA PRO A 203 -17.30 13.49 -17.35
C PRO A 203 -18.32 13.51 -18.50
N ALA A 204 -19.52 14.02 -18.20
CA ALA A 204 -20.62 14.16 -19.14
C ALA A 204 -20.20 15.08 -20.29
N GLY A 205 -19.59 14.52 -21.33
CA GLY A 205 -18.94 15.35 -22.35
C GLY A 205 -18.11 14.57 -23.34
N ARG A 206 -18.68 13.53 -23.97
CA ARG A 206 -18.33 13.01 -25.31
C ARG A 206 -19.36 11.94 -25.69
N GLY A 207 -20.11 12.19 -26.75
CA GLY A 207 -21.28 11.40 -27.17
C GLY A 207 -21.01 9.93 -27.51
N ARG A 208 -20.91 9.07 -26.49
CA ARG A 208 -21.11 7.62 -26.57
C ARG A 208 -22.18 7.24 -25.55
N SER A 209 -23.29 6.67 -26.02
CA SER A 209 -24.50 6.37 -25.23
C SER A 209 -24.39 5.16 -24.29
N ALA A 210 -23.23 4.94 -23.66
CA ALA A 210 -23.11 4.03 -22.53
C ALA A 210 -21.95 4.55 -21.67
N GLY A 211 -22.22 4.82 -20.39
CA GLY A 211 -21.14 5.05 -19.42
C GLY A 211 -20.22 3.82 -19.35
N PRO A 212 -19.03 3.92 -18.71
CA PRO A 212 -18.26 2.73 -18.39
C PRO A 212 -19.18 1.73 -17.64
N PRO A 213 -19.13 0.42 -17.95
CA PRO A 213 -19.97 -0.55 -17.28
C PRO A 213 -19.69 -0.52 -15.78
N ASP A 214 -20.75 -0.66 -15.00
CA ASP A 214 -20.59 -1.01 -13.60
C ASP A 214 -20.01 -2.44 -13.49
N LEU A 215 -19.57 -2.80 -12.29
CA LEU A 215 -18.98 -4.11 -12.04
C LEU A 215 -19.92 -5.27 -12.44
N PRO A 216 -21.24 -5.25 -12.14
CA PRO A 216 -22.19 -6.24 -12.65
C PRO A 216 -22.13 -6.42 -14.17
N GLY A 217 -22.15 -5.32 -14.94
CA GLY A 217 -22.07 -5.38 -16.40
C GLY A 217 -20.79 -6.05 -16.91
N LEU A 218 -19.64 -5.79 -16.29
CA LEU A 218 -18.40 -6.49 -16.65
C LEU A 218 -18.50 -7.99 -16.35
N LEU A 219 -19.04 -8.37 -15.18
CA LEU A 219 -19.18 -9.77 -14.80
C LEU A 219 -20.11 -10.54 -15.75
N ASP A 220 -21.15 -9.90 -16.27
CA ASP A 220 -22.02 -10.49 -17.29
C ASP A 220 -21.29 -10.74 -18.63
N VAL A 221 -20.47 -9.78 -19.08
CA VAL A 221 -19.64 -9.97 -20.27
C VAL A 221 -18.62 -11.10 -20.07
N LEU A 222 -17.97 -11.15 -18.91
CA LEU A 222 -17.03 -12.22 -18.58
C LEU A 222 -17.73 -13.58 -18.53
N ARG A 223 -18.93 -13.67 -17.95
CA ARG A 223 -19.72 -14.92 -17.95
C ARG A 223 -19.96 -15.45 -19.36
N ALA A 224 -20.18 -14.57 -20.33
CA ALA A 224 -20.40 -14.91 -21.73
C ALA A 224 -19.11 -15.18 -22.53
N ALA A 225 -17.92 -14.95 -21.96
CA ALA A 225 -16.65 -15.12 -22.67
C ALA A 225 -16.46 -16.57 -23.15
N PRO A 226 -16.05 -16.82 -24.40
CA PRO A 226 -16.00 -18.17 -24.96
C PRO A 226 -14.90 -19.07 -24.36
N CYS A 227 -14.03 -18.54 -23.52
CA CYS A 227 -12.82 -19.17 -22.97
C CYS A 227 -12.97 -19.55 -21.48
N ARG A 228 -11.93 -20.19 -20.93
CA ARG A 228 -11.78 -20.40 -19.48
C ARG A 228 -11.28 -19.12 -18.81
N LEU A 229 -11.66 -18.93 -17.55
CA LEU A 229 -11.45 -17.70 -16.80
C LEU A 229 -10.75 -17.95 -15.47
N VAL A 230 -9.77 -17.12 -15.16
CA VAL A 230 -9.25 -16.94 -13.80
C VAL A 230 -9.55 -15.50 -13.39
N LEU A 231 -10.36 -15.32 -12.34
CA LEU A 231 -10.84 -14.01 -11.91
C LEU A 231 -10.22 -13.65 -10.55
N GLY A 232 -9.29 -12.70 -10.57
CA GLY A 232 -8.68 -12.08 -9.40
C GLY A 232 -9.44 -10.86 -8.93
N LEU A 233 -9.95 -10.91 -7.71
CA LEU A 233 -10.62 -9.79 -7.06
C LEU A 233 -10.41 -9.81 -5.55
N ARG A 234 -10.57 -8.67 -4.89
CA ARG A 234 -10.56 -8.63 -3.42
C ARG A 234 -11.73 -9.41 -2.80
N THR A 235 -11.50 -9.99 -1.63
CA THR A 235 -12.48 -10.80 -0.89
C THR A 235 -13.80 -10.07 -0.66
N ASP A 236 -13.75 -8.77 -0.42
CA ASP A 236 -14.93 -7.98 -0.15
C ASP A 236 -15.86 -7.75 -1.33
N LEU A 237 -15.27 -7.62 -2.51
CA LEU A 237 -16.04 -7.57 -3.74
C LEU A 237 -16.68 -8.92 -4.03
N HIS A 238 -15.95 -10.00 -3.78
CA HIS A 238 -16.53 -11.34 -3.88
C HIS A 238 -17.76 -11.47 -2.96
N ASP A 239 -17.65 -11.06 -1.70
CA ASP A 239 -18.75 -11.19 -0.72
C ASP A 239 -19.93 -10.29 -1.05
N ARG A 240 -19.67 -9.04 -1.45
CA ARG A 240 -20.71 -8.08 -1.86
C ARG A 240 -21.52 -8.60 -3.05
N TYR A 241 -20.85 -9.27 -3.99
CA TYR A 241 -21.45 -9.79 -5.22
C TYR A 241 -21.61 -11.32 -5.20
N ALA A 242 -21.64 -11.96 -4.02
CA ALA A 242 -21.72 -13.42 -3.89
C ALA A 242 -22.96 -14.05 -4.54
N ARG A 243 -24.02 -13.24 -4.72
CA ARG A 243 -25.26 -13.65 -5.43
C ARG A 243 -25.14 -13.57 -6.95
N HIS A 244 -24.12 -12.90 -7.48
CA HIS A 244 -23.90 -12.81 -8.92
C HIS A 244 -23.55 -14.21 -9.45
N PRO A 245 -24.18 -14.70 -10.52
CA PRO A 245 -24.04 -16.12 -10.89
C PRO A 245 -22.65 -16.48 -11.46
N LEU A 246 -21.74 -15.52 -11.68
CA LEU A 246 -20.31 -15.76 -11.91
C LEU A 246 -19.53 -16.02 -10.60
N LEU A 247 -19.99 -15.50 -9.47
CA LEU A 247 -19.28 -15.52 -8.18
C LEU A 247 -19.91 -16.47 -7.14
N VAL A 248 -20.88 -17.29 -7.54
CA VAL A 248 -21.53 -18.27 -6.65
C VAL A 248 -20.63 -19.43 -6.24
N ARG A 249 -19.50 -19.61 -6.94
CA ARG A 249 -18.55 -20.70 -6.67
C ARG A 249 -17.58 -20.30 -5.56
N PRO A 250 -17.17 -21.23 -4.68
CA PRO A 250 -16.22 -20.92 -3.62
C PRO A 250 -14.87 -20.48 -4.22
N PRO A 251 -14.32 -19.33 -3.79
CA PRO A 251 -13.06 -18.83 -4.32
C PRO A 251 -11.87 -19.65 -3.81
N LEU A 252 -10.76 -19.56 -4.53
CA LEU A 252 -9.43 -19.88 -4.01
C LEU A 252 -8.92 -18.66 -3.25
N THR A 253 -9.05 -18.68 -1.93
CA THR A 253 -8.55 -17.61 -1.07
C THR A 253 -7.03 -17.70 -0.95
N VAL A 254 -6.33 -16.60 -1.19
CA VAL A 254 -4.88 -16.47 -1.03
C VAL A 254 -4.58 -16.11 0.43
N PRO A 255 -4.11 -17.06 1.26
CA PRO A 255 -3.77 -16.77 2.63
C PRO A 255 -2.46 -15.97 2.72
N PRO A 256 -2.24 -15.26 3.84
CA PRO A 256 -0.90 -14.85 4.22
C PRO A 256 0.06 -16.06 4.15
N PRO A 257 1.28 -15.88 3.66
CA PRO A 257 2.24 -16.98 3.55
C PRO A 257 2.64 -17.47 4.95
N ALA A 258 2.80 -18.79 5.09
CA ALA A 258 3.34 -19.37 6.31
C ALA A 258 4.81 -18.91 6.51
N PRO A 259 5.35 -18.92 7.74
CA PRO A 259 6.76 -18.58 7.99
C PRO A 259 7.77 -19.40 7.16
N GLU A 260 7.44 -20.66 6.88
CA GLU A 260 8.22 -21.57 6.03
C GLU A 260 8.22 -21.10 4.58
N ASP A 261 7.05 -20.75 4.03
CA ASP A 261 6.92 -20.18 2.69
C ASP A 261 7.62 -18.82 2.59
N LEU A 262 7.53 -17.98 3.62
CA LEU A 262 8.26 -16.70 3.69
C LEU A 262 9.76 -16.91 3.63
N THR A 263 10.28 -17.95 4.29
CA THR A 263 11.70 -18.29 4.21
C THR A 263 12.12 -18.54 2.77
N ARG A 264 11.33 -19.34 2.03
CA ARG A 264 11.57 -19.64 0.61
C ARG A 264 11.45 -18.40 -0.28
N VAL A 265 10.43 -17.56 -0.06
CA VAL A 265 10.25 -16.26 -0.72
C VAL A 265 11.48 -15.36 -0.57
N VAL A 266 12.22 -15.47 0.54
CA VAL A 266 13.45 -14.71 0.77
C VAL A 266 14.68 -15.40 0.15
N THR A 267 14.89 -16.68 0.43
CA THR A 267 16.16 -17.36 0.16
C THR A 267 16.28 -17.89 -1.27
N GLU A 268 15.21 -18.38 -1.87
CA GLU A 268 15.25 -19.00 -3.20
C GLU A 268 15.51 -18.00 -4.33
N PRO A 269 14.86 -16.81 -4.39
CA PRO A 269 15.25 -15.79 -5.36
C PRO A 269 16.70 -15.33 -5.19
N ALA A 270 17.18 -15.21 -3.94
CA ALA A 270 18.57 -14.85 -3.68
C ALA A 270 19.51 -15.90 -4.26
N ALA A 271 19.27 -17.18 -3.96
CA ALA A 271 20.08 -18.30 -4.44
C ALA A 271 20.10 -18.36 -5.97
N ALA A 272 18.95 -18.18 -6.64
CA ALA A 272 18.84 -18.11 -8.10
C ALA A 272 19.67 -16.96 -8.71
N ALA A 273 19.93 -15.89 -7.94
CA ALA A 273 20.78 -14.77 -8.34
C ALA A 273 22.25 -14.89 -7.85
N ASP A 274 22.69 -16.08 -7.43
CA ASP A 274 23.97 -16.37 -6.75
C ASP A 274 24.21 -15.53 -5.48
N CYS A 275 23.14 -15.14 -4.80
CA CYS A 275 23.18 -14.39 -3.55
C CYS A 275 22.84 -15.29 -2.35
N THR A 276 23.46 -14.99 -1.21
CA THR A 276 23.18 -15.64 0.08
C THR A 276 22.49 -14.65 1.02
N VAL A 277 21.72 -15.16 1.98
CA VAL A 277 21.05 -14.36 2.99
C VAL A 277 21.62 -14.72 4.35
N GLU A 278 22.00 -13.71 5.14
CA GLU A 278 22.43 -13.92 6.52
C GLU A 278 21.28 -14.44 7.40
N ASP A 279 21.52 -15.46 8.22
CA ASP A 279 20.49 -16.08 9.08
C ASP A 279 19.79 -15.08 10.01
N ARG A 280 20.56 -14.15 10.59
CA ARG A 280 20.00 -13.08 11.44
C ARG A 280 19.07 -12.15 10.66
N LEU A 281 19.43 -11.82 9.42
CA LEU A 281 18.58 -11.04 8.53
C LEU A 281 17.31 -11.81 8.17
N LEU A 282 17.45 -13.09 7.81
CA LEU A 282 16.31 -13.95 7.48
C LEU A 282 15.28 -14.00 8.63
N ALA A 283 15.75 -14.20 9.86
CA ALA A 283 14.89 -14.21 11.04
C ALA A 283 14.11 -12.89 11.22
N VAL A 284 14.79 -11.74 11.05
CA VAL A 284 14.16 -10.41 11.14
C VAL A 284 13.13 -10.20 10.03
N LEU A 285 13.44 -10.62 8.79
CA LEU A 285 12.56 -10.46 7.64
C LEU A 285 11.29 -11.30 7.77
N VAL A 286 11.41 -12.58 8.13
CA VAL A 286 10.27 -13.49 8.30
C VAL A 286 9.39 -13.02 9.46
N ALA A 287 9.98 -12.65 10.60
CA ALA A 287 9.22 -12.16 11.75
C ALA A 287 8.49 -10.84 11.45
N GLY A 288 9.14 -9.92 10.74
CA GLY A 288 8.54 -8.64 10.37
C GLY A 288 7.39 -8.79 9.36
N ALA A 289 7.55 -9.64 8.35
CA ALA A 289 6.52 -9.86 7.34
C ALA A 289 5.31 -10.66 7.87
N HIS A 290 5.52 -11.61 8.79
CA HIS A 290 4.46 -12.48 9.30
C HIS A 290 3.48 -11.75 10.25
N ARG A 291 3.96 -10.76 11.01
CA ARG A 291 3.17 -10.09 12.05
C ARG A 291 2.17 -9.07 11.53
N GLN A 292 2.12 -8.79 10.23
CA GLN A 292 1.38 -7.64 9.71
C GLN A 292 0.56 -7.93 8.45
N PRO A 293 -0.66 -7.35 8.37
CA PRO A 293 -1.40 -7.28 7.12
C PRO A 293 -0.53 -6.65 6.01
N GLY A 294 -0.59 -7.16 4.77
CA GLY A 294 0.16 -6.58 3.65
C GLY A 294 1.71 -6.68 3.74
N GLY A 295 2.24 -7.58 4.58
CA GLY A 295 3.68 -7.71 4.81
C GLY A 295 4.53 -8.13 3.60
N LEU A 296 3.94 -8.78 2.58
CA LEU A 296 4.68 -9.29 1.41
C LEU A 296 5.26 -8.19 0.49
N PRO A 297 4.46 -7.21 0.02
CA PRO A 297 5.00 -6.07 -0.73
C PRO A 297 6.08 -5.30 0.03
N LEU A 298 5.89 -5.12 1.34
CA LEU A 298 6.87 -4.45 2.19
C LEU A 298 8.16 -5.26 2.30
N LEU A 299 8.04 -6.59 2.51
CA LEU A 299 9.18 -7.51 2.48
C LEU A 299 9.97 -7.40 1.18
N SER A 300 9.28 -7.43 0.02
CA SER A 300 9.94 -7.32 -1.28
C SER A 300 10.63 -5.96 -1.48
N ALA A 301 10.01 -4.85 -1.02
CA ALA A 301 10.61 -3.52 -1.05
C ALA A 301 11.86 -3.42 -0.14
N ALA A 302 11.80 -3.94 1.08
CA ALA A 302 12.93 -3.97 2.01
C ALA A 302 14.07 -4.86 1.49
N LEU A 303 13.75 -6.00 0.89
CA LEU A 303 14.71 -6.91 0.26
C LEU A 303 15.40 -6.29 -0.95
N LEU A 304 14.64 -5.61 -1.82
CA LEU A 304 15.21 -4.87 -2.97
C LEU A 304 16.18 -3.79 -2.49
N ALA A 305 15.81 -3.04 -1.46
CA ALA A 305 16.68 -2.03 -0.87
C ALA A 305 17.93 -2.67 -0.25
N THR A 306 17.77 -3.73 0.55
CA THR A 306 18.88 -4.49 1.16
C THR A 306 19.83 -5.04 0.10
N TRP A 307 19.30 -5.53 -1.03
CA TRP A 307 20.11 -6.00 -2.14
C TRP A 307 21.00 -4.89 -2.72
N ARG A 308 20.56 -3.63 -2.74
CA ARG A 308 21.40 -2.49 -3.16
C ARG A 308 22.51 -2.16 -2.16
N HIS A 309 22.34 -2.53 -0.89
CA HIS A 309 23.29 -2.32 0.21
C HIS A 309 24.00 -3.62 0.64
N ARG A 310 23.99 -4.64 -0.21
CA ARG A 310 24.59 -5.95 0.07
C ARG A 310 26.11 -5.89 0.13
N ASP A 311 26.70 -6.82 0.87
CA ASP A 311 28.15 -7.02 0.88
C ASP A 311 28.51 -8.13 -0.12
N GLY A 312 29.07 -7.74 -1.27
CA GLY A 312 29.36 -8.66 -2.37
C GLY A 312 28.12 -9.38 -2.90
N ASN A 313 28.00 -10.66 -2.60
CA ASN A 313 26.83 -11.49 -2.93
C ASN A 313 26.00 -11.89 -1.71
N ARG A 314 26.19 -11.23 -0.56
CA ARG A 314 25.48 -11.56 0.67
C ARG A 314 24.56 -10.43 1.11
N LEU A 315 23.28 -10.73 1.28
CA LEU A 315 22.35 -9.85 1.98
C LEU A 315 22.64 -9.94 3.48
N THR A 316 23.00 -8.82 4.08
CA THR A 316 23.42 -8.75 5.48
C THR A 316 22.45 -7.94 6.31
N LEU A 317 22.39 -8.21 7.61
CA LEU A 317 21.58 -7.42 8.54
C LEU A 317 22.05 -5.96 8.58
N ALA A 318 23.37 -5.73 8.48
CA ALA A 318 23.94 -4.40 8.37
C ALA A 318 23.47 -3.66 7.12
N GLY A 319 23.44 -4.33 5.97
CA GLY A 319 22.90 -3.77 4.72
C GLY A 319 21.42 -3.45 4.80
N PHE A 320 20.63 -4.29 5.51
CA PHE A 320 19.22 -4.04 5.76
C PHE A 320 19.00 -2.78 6.62
N HIS A 321 19.75 -2.60 7.71
CA HIS A 321 19.69 -1.38 8.51
C HIS A 321 20.18 -0.15 7.75
N ALA A 322 21.26 -0.26 6.97
CA ALA A 322 21.76 0.82 6.12
C ALA A 322 20.74 1.23 5.04
N ALA A 323 19.91 0.29 4.58
CA ALA A 323 18.80 0.55 3.67
C ALA A 323 17.54 1.14 4.36
N GLY A 324 17.59 1.34 5.69
CA GLY A 324 16.48 1.82 6.52
C GLY A 324 15.50 0.75 6.98
N GLY A 325 15.80 -0.54 6.75
CA GLY A 325 14.94 -1.66 7.11
C GLY A 325 13.54 -1.58 6.47
N PHE A 326 12.54 -2.08 7.20
CA PHE A 326 11.13 -1.97 6.79
C PHE A 326 10.63 -0.53 6.79
N GLU A 327 11.02 0.28 7.78
CA GLU A 327 10.62 1.68 7.90
C GLU A 327 11.04 2.49 6.68
N GLY A 328 12.31 2.39 6.28
CA GLY A 328 12.81 3.06 5.08
C GLY A 328 12.14 2.57 3.79
N ALA A 329 11.72 1.31 3.72
CA ALA A 329 10.98 0.79 2.57
C ALA A 329 9.57 1.40 2.48
N VAL A 330 8.87 1.52 3.60
CA VAL A 330 7.57 2.20 3.69
C VAL A 330 7.69 3.67 3.31
N THR A 331 8.65 4.39 3.91
CA THR A 331 8.83 5.83 3.68
C THR A 331 9.12 6.15 2.22
N ARG A 332 9.94 5.34 1.54
CA ARG A 332 10.17 5.49 0.09
C ARG A 332 8.90 5.27 -0.73
N GLY A 333 8.08 4.28 -0.39
CA GLY A 333 6.82 4.03 -1.06
C GLY A 333 5.83 5.18 -0.87
N ALA A 334 5.73 5.69 0.36
CA ALA A 334 4.84 6.81 0.69
C ALA A 334 5.25 8.11 0.00
N GLU A 335 6.54 8.48 0.00
CA GLU A 335 7.03 9.67 -0.71
C GLU A 335 6.85 9.54 -2.22
N ALA A 336 7.11 8.37 -2.82
CA ALA A 336 6.92 8.18 -4.26
C ALA A 336 5.48 8.47 -4.70
N VAL A 337 4.49 7.99 -3.95
CA VAL A 337 3.07 8.30 -4.23
C VAL A 337 2.76 9.77 -4.05
N TRP A 338 3.31 10.36 -3.00
CA TRP A 338 3.08 11.76 -2.68
C TRP A 338 3.58 12.68 -3.81
N ASP A 339 4.74 12.35 -4.37
CA ASP A 339 5.35 13.08 -5.48
C ASP A 339 4.54 12.92 -6.78
N GLU A 340 3.88 11.77 -6.99
CA GLU A 340 3.01 11.52 -8.14
C GLU A 340 1.59 12.13 -8.01
N LEU A 341 1.17 12.54 -6.81
CA LEU A 341 -0.15 13.13 -6.57
C LEU A 341 -0.16 14.62 -6.96
N ALA A 342 -1.11 15.02 -7.82
CA ALA A 342 -1.43 16.43 -8.08
C ALA A 342 -2.05 17.10 -6.84
N ASP A 343 -2.07 18.44 -6.78
CA ASP A 343 -2.40 19.19 -5.56
C ASP A 343 -3.77 18.87 -4.94
N GLY A 344 -4.82 18.71 -5.76
CA GLY A 344 -6.16 18.31 -5.27
C GLY A 344 -6.17 16.91 -4.62
N PRO A 345 -5.79 15.85 -5.37
CA PRO A 345 -5.61 14.50 -4.81
C PRO A 345 -4.64 14.43 -3.62
N ARG A 346 -3.60 15.28 -3.60
CA ARG A 346 -2.59 15.36 -2.54
C ARG A 346 -3.20 15.86 -1.23
N GLN A 347 -3.99 16.94 -1.28
CA GLN A 347 -4.71 17.42 -0.09
C GLN A 347 -5.63 16.33 0.47
N ARG A 348 -6.40 15.69 -0.41
CA ARG A 348 -7.30 14.59 -0.01
C ARG A 348 -6.52 13.41 0.59
N ALA A 349 -5.36 13.07 0.05
CA ALA A 349 -4.50 12.03 0.61
C ALA A 349 -4.01 12.39 2.02
N ARG A 350 -3.56 13.64 2.24
CA ARG A 350 -3.18 14.14 3.57
C ARG A 350 -4.34 13.98 4.56
N ASP A 351 -5.54 14.38 4.17
CA ASP A 351 -6.73 14.32 5.02
C ASP A 351 -7.07 12.87 5.41
N ILE A 352 -7.06 11.95 4.45
CA ILE A 352 -7.27 10.51 4.69
C ILE A 352 -6.20 9.94 5.62
N LEU A 353 -4.93 10.29 5.42
CA LEU A 353 -3.83 9.75 6.22
C LEU A 353 -3.88 10.27 7.66
N LEU A 354 -4.14 11.55 7.88
CA LEU A 354 -4.32 12.13 9.22
C LEU A 354 -5.51 11.52 9.98
N ARG A 355 -6.52 11.03 9.27
CA ARG A 355 -7.63 10.26 9.85
C ARG A 355 -7.19 8.88 10.33
N LEU A 356 -6.28 8.25 9.60
CA LEU A 356 -5.84 6.88 9.84
C LEU A 356 -4.65 6.75 10.81
N THR A 357 -3.99 7.85 11.21
CA THR A 357 -2.83 7.83 12.15
C THR A 357 -3.19 7.54 13.61
N GLU A 358 -4.43 7.16 13.92
CA GLU A 358 -4.77 6.71 15.26
C GLU A 358 -4.28 5.28 15.52
N THR A 359 -4.13 4.98 16.80
CA THR A 359 -4.08 3.61 17.30
C THR A 359 -5.46 3.31 17.89
N GLY A 360 -6.02 2.14 17.61
CA GLY A 360 -7.23 1.66 18.25
C GLY A 360 -7.08 1.57 19.77
N ASP A 361 -8.19 1.48 20.49
CA ASP A 361 -8.21 1.41 21.96
C ASP A 361 -7.49 0.16 22.51
N ASP A 362 -7.24 -0.85 21.66
CA ASP A 362 -6.53 -2.10 21.91
C ASP A 362 -5.06 -2.09 21.47
N GLY A 363 -4.55 -0.97 20.96
CA GLY A 363 -3.21 -0.88 20.37
C GLY A 363 -3.11 -1.38 18.93
N ALA A 364 -4.22 -1.85 18.33
CA ALA A 364 -4.23 -2.26 16.93
C ALA A 364 -4.23 -1.05 15.98
N PRO A 365 -3.79 -1.20 14.71
CA PRO A 365 -3.90 -0.16 13.71
C PRO A 365 -5.35 0.35 13.58
N HIS A 366 -5.55 1.66 13.62
CA HIS A 366 -6.89 2.23 13.53
C HIS A 366 -7.50 1.96 12.15
N ALA A 367 -8.66 1.30 12.17
CA ALA A 367 -9.44 1.01 10.98
C ALA A 367 -10.65 1.95 10.89
N LEU A 368 -10.80 2.59 9.73
CA LEU A 368 -11.96 3.46 9.43
C LEU A 368 -12.83 2.81 8.37
N ASP A 369 -14.16 2.97 8.50
CA ASP A 369 -15.06 2.65 7.40
C ASP A 369 -14.72 3.57 6.21
N ARG A 370 -14.68 3.02 5.00
CA ARG A 370 -14.41 3.75 3.76
C ARG A 370 -15.44 4.84 3.50
N ARG A 371 -16.70 4.63 3.93
CA ARG A 371 -17.77 5.64 3.87
C ARG A 371 -17.47 6.83 4.75
N GLU A 372 -16.80 6.62 5.88
CA GLU A 372 -16.35 7.73 6.72
C GLU A 372 -15.32 8.58 5.98
N LEU A 373 -14.45 7.97 5.17
CA LEU A 373 -13.43 8.64 4.37
C LEU A 373 -14.01 9.41 3.17
N GLY A 374 -15.18 9.01 2.69
CA GLY A 374 -15.93 9.65 1.61
C GLY A 374 -16.18 8.69 0.45
N ASP A 375 -17.39 8.73 -0.10
CA ASP A 375 -17.83 7.85 -1.19
C ASP A 375 -17.63 8.46 -2.59
N ASP A 376 -17.00 9.63 -2.69
CA ASP A 376 -16.77 10.27 -3.98
C ASP A 376 -15.66 9.56 -4.79
N PRO A 377 -15.76 9.55 -6.14
CA PRO A 377 -14.77 8.88 -6.99
C PRO A 377 -13.33 9.37 -6.81
N GLY A 378 -13.14 10.63 -6.43
CA GLY A 378 -11.83 11.18 -6.14
C GLY A 378 -11.22 10.59 -4.87
N THR A 379 -12.03 10.29 -3.86
CA THR A 379 -11.61 9.55 -2.66
C THR A 379 -11.29 8.10 -2.98
N ALA A 380 -12.15 7.41 -3.73
CA ALA A 380 -11.86 6.05 -4.18
C ALA A 380 -10.52 5.96 -4.94
N ALA A 381 -10.26 6.87 -5.88
CA ALA A 381 -9.02 6.90 -6.63
C ALA A 381 -7.78 7.14 -5.77
N VAL A 382 -7.87 8.02 -4.74
CA VAL A 382 -6.77 8.27 -3.80
C VAL A 382 -6.52 7.04 -2.92
N LEU A 383 -7.58 6.43 -2.37
CA LEU A 383 -7.48 5.21 -1.56
C LEU A 383 -6.79 4.09 -2.33
N GLU A 384 -7.21 3.84 -3.58
CA GLU A 384 -6.63 2.79 -4.41
C GLU A 384 -5.17 3.11 -4.78
N ARG A 385 -4.80 4.38 -4.98
CA ARG A 385 -3.39 4.76 -5.23
C ARG A 385 -2.51 4.56 -4.00
N LEU A 386 -2.99 4.96 -2.82
CA LEU A 386 -2.30 4.72 -1.55
C LEU A 386 -2.20 3.21 -1.24
N ALA A 387 -3.22 2.43 -1.58
CA ALA A 387 -3.21 0.98 -1.43
C ALA A 387 -2.26 0.29 -2.41
N ALA A 388 -2.22 0.73 -3.68
CA ALA A 388 -1.31 0.23 -4.70
C ALA A 388 0.16 0.39 -4.27
N ALA A 389 0.47 1.51 -3.63
CA ALA A 389 1.78 1.80 -3.10
C ALA A 389 2.01 1.37 -1.65
N ARG A 390 1.05 0.62 -1.08
CA ARG A 390 1.21 -0.05 0.21
C ARG A 390 1.37 0.92 1.38
N VAL A 391 0.81 2.11 1.25
CA VAL A 391 0.61 3.04 2.37
C VAL A 391 -0.63 2.61 3.15
N LEU A 392 -1.64 2.11 2.44
CA LEU A 392 -2.90 1.61 3.01
C LEU A 392 -3.14 0.14 2.68
N ILE A 393 -3.90 -0.51 3.55
CA ILE A 393 -4.57 -1.78 3.27
C ILE A 393 -6.05 -1.50 3.27
N LEU A 394 -6.68 -1.90 2.18
CA LEU A 394 -8.12 -1.84 2.03
C LEU A 394 -8.67 -3.24 2.20
N ASP A 395 -9.63 -3.35 3.10
CA ASP A 395 -10.47 -4.52 3.33
C ASP A 395 -11.94 -4.14 3.10
N HIS A 396 -12.88 -4.98 3.52
CA HIS A 396 -14.30 -4.95 3.11
C HIS A 396 -14.96 -3.59 3.04
N ASP A 397 -15.07 -2.99 4.19
CA ASP A 397 -15.53 -1.63 4.40
C ASP A 397 -14.43 -0.81 5.04
N ARG A 398 -13.22 -1.36 5.27
CA ARG A 398 -12.21 -0.69 6.11
C ARG A 398 -10.98 -0.27 5.34
N ALA A 399 -10.46 0.89 5.70
CA ALA A 399 -9.12 1.33 5.36
C ALA A 399 -8.27 1.37 6.63
N VAL A 400 -7.05 0.85 6.53
CA VAL A 400 -6.07 0.80 7.62
C VAL A 400 -4.71 1.21 7.06
N LEU A 401 -3.86 1.85 7.87
CA LEU A 401 -2.46 2.02 7.49
C LEU A 401 -1.81 0.64 7.32
N ALA A 402 -1.03 0.48 6.25
CA ALA A 402 -0.43 -0.82 5.95
C ALA A 402 0.59 -1.28 7.01
N HIS A 403 1.23 -0.32 7.68
CA HIS A 403 2.19 -0.55 8.76
C HIS A 403 2.24 0.67 9.68
N ASP A 404 2.46 0.47 10.97
CA ASP A 404 2.73 1.55 11.95
C ASP A 404 3.91 2.47 11.57
N ALA A 405 4.82 1.99 10.71
CA ALA A 405 5.96 2.74 10.20
C ALA A 405 5.52 3.81 9.21
N VAL A 406 4.34 3.69 8.61
CA VAL A 406 3.73 4.79 7.83
C VAL A 406 3.45 5.95 8.79
N ALA A 407 2.80 5.69 9.92
CA ALA A 407 2.40 6.72 10.88
C ALA A 407 3.61 7.40 11.54
N HIS A 408 4.61 6.61 11.96
CA HIS A 408 5.72 7.11 12.79
C HIS A 408 7.03 7.32 12.02
N GLY A 409 7.29 6.50 11.00
CA GLY A 409 8.55 6.49 10.26
C GLY A 409 8.56 7.32 9.00
N TRP A 410 7.40 7.84 8.57
CA TRP A 410 7.30 8.78 7.46
C TRP A 410 7.40 10.23 7.96
N PRO A 411 8.52 10.95 7.73
CA PRO A 411 8.75 12.26 8.34
C PRO A 411 7.67 13.30 8.01
N ARG A 412 7.10 13.21 6.80
CA ARG A 412 6.06 14.12 6.33
C ARG A 412 4.74 13.94 7.09
N LEU A 413 4.30 12.69 7.28
CA LEU A 413 3.09 12.40 8.05
C LEU A 413 3.30 12.76 9.53
N ALA A 414 4.48 12.45 10.08
CA ALA A 414 4.86 12.86 11.42
C ALA A 414 4.79 14.40 11.58
N ALA A 415 5.31 15.16 10.61
CA ALA A 415 5.23 16.62 10.61
C ALA A 415 3.77 17.11 10.62
N TRP A 416 2.89 16.55 9.76
CA TRP A 416 1.48 16.92 9.76
C TRP A 416 0.79 16.62 11.09
N THR A 417 1.10 15.48 11.71
CA THR A 417 0.53 15.13 13.02
C THR A 417 1.01 16.05 14.15
N ALA A 418 2.17 16.67 13.98
CA ALA A 418 2.77 17.60 14.94
C ALA A 418 2.34 19.06 14.74
N GLU A 419 1.73 19.42 13.60
CA GLU A 419 1.32 20.80 13.28
C GLU A 419 0.27 21.34 14.27
N ASP A 420 -0.80 20.59 14.56
CA ASP A 420 -1.79 20.94 15.60
C ASP A 420 -2.38 19.67 16.25
N PRO A 421 -1.71 19.13 17.28
CA PRO A 421 -2.18 17.95 17.99
C PRO A 421 -3.53 18.16 18.67
N ASP A 422 -3.89 19.39 19.03
CA ASP A 422 -5.18 19.70 19.66
C ASP A 422 -6.33 19.68 18.65
N ALA A 423 -6.12 20.19 17.44
CA ALA A 423 -7.11 20.10 16.36
C ALA A 423 -7.37 18.65 15.97
N LEU A 424 -6.31 17.83 15.87
CA LEU A 424 -6.48 16.38 15.68
C LEU A 424 -7.28 15.79 16.84
N ARG A 425 -6.91 16.00 18.12
CA ARG A 425 -7.69 15.50 19.27
C ARG A 425 -9.17 15.87 19.23
N ARG A 426 -9.50 17.12 18.88
CA ARG A 426 -10.90 17.57 18.77
C ARG A 426 -11.64 16.88 17.63
N ARG A 427 -11.01 16.74 16.46
CA ARG A 427 -11.59 16.03 15.32
C ARG A 427 -11.87 14.56 15.63
N ARG A 428 -10.93 13.87 16.29
CA ARG A 428 -11.10 12.48 16.74
C ARG A 428 -12.28 12.31 17.70
N ARG A 429 -12.42 13.26 18.63
CA ARG A 429 -13.56 13.30 19.56
C ARG A 429 -14.89 13.46 18.82
N LEU A 430 -14.92 14.24 17.73
CA LEU A 430 -16.11 14.38 16.88
C LEU A 430 -16.44 13.07 16.16
N THR A 431 -15.45 12.42 15.54
CA THR A 431 -15.63 11.11 14.86
C THR A 431 -16.16 10.05 15.83
N ARG A 432 -15.59 9.95 17.04
CA ARG A 432 -16.08 9.02 18.08
C ARG A 432 -17.52 9.31 18.50
N ALA A 433 -17.90 10.59 18.62
CA ALA A 433 -19.26 10.97 18.99
C ALA A 433 -20.27 10.67 17.87
N ALA A 434 -19.89 10.91 16.61
CA ALA A 434 -20.73 10.58 15.46
C ALA A 434 -20.97 9.06 15.38
N ARG A 435 -19.92 8.25 15.56
CA ARG A 435 -20.02 6.78 15.62
C ARG A 435 -20.93 6.30 16.75
N ALA A 436 -20.68 6.76 17.98
CA ALA A 436 -21.49 6.38 19.13
C ALA A 436 -22.98 6.77 18.97
N TRP A 437 -23.26 7.91 18.33
CA TRP A 437 -24.62 8.31 17.99
C TRP A 437 -25.25 7.35 16.97
N GLU A 438 -24.55 6.98 15.90
CA GLU A 438 -25.06 6.03 14.91
C GLU A 438 -25.31 4.64 15.54
N GLU A 439 -24.35 4.13 16.30
CA GLU A 439 -24.43 2.84 17.01
C GLU A 439 -25.58 2.80 18.04
N SER A 440 -25.91 3.95 18.66
CA SER A 440 -27.05 4.07 19.57
C SER A 440 -28.41 4.07 18.88
N GLY A 441 -28.46 3.92 17.55
CA GLY A 441 -29.69 4.09 16.77
C GLY A 441 -30.11 5.55 16.68
N ARG A 442 -29.14 6.47 16.67
CA ARG A 442 -29.31 7.93 16.60
C ARG A 442 -30.04 8.56 17.80
N ASP A 443 -29.74 8.11 19.03
CA ASP A 443 -30.34 8.64 20.26
C ASP A 443 -30.11 10.16 20.44
N PRO A 444 -31.17 10.99 20.57
CA PRO A 444 -31.05 12.42 20.87
C PRO A 444 -30.28 12.78 22.16
N ALA A 445 -30.12 11.83 23.08
CA ALA A 445 -29.32 12.03 24.30
C ALA A 445 -27.81 12.14 24.01
N ALA A 446 -27.32 11.47 22.96
CA ALA A 446 -25.91 11.48 22.56
C ALA A 446 -25.48 12.78 21.84
N LEU A 447 -26.44 13.58 21.36
CA LEU A 447 -26.16 14.83 20.63
C LEU A 447 -25.46 15.87 21.52
N TRP A 448 -24.40 16.47 20.96
CA TRP A 448 -23.66 17.56 21.60
C TRP A 448 -24.50 18.84 21.68
N ARG A 449 -24.21 19.67 22.71
CA ARG A 449 -25.00 20.85 23.08
C ARG A 449 -24.11 21.98 23.59
N GLY A 450 -24.65 23.20 23.54
CA GLY A 450 -24.02 24.38 24.12
C GLY A 450 -22.57 24.56 23.65
N ARG A 451 -21.65 24.74 24.60
CA ARG A 451 -20.23 25.00 24.32
C ARG A 451 -19.57 23.92 23.45
N ARG A 452 -19.87 22.63 23.67
CA ARG A 452 -19.27 21.53 22.88
C ARG A 452 -19.68 21.57 21.41
N LEU A 453 -20.93 21.92 21.13
CA LEU A 453 -21.42 22.09 19.75
C LEU A 453 -20.81 23.34 19.11
N ALA A 454 -20.80 24.47 19.83
CA ALA A 454 -20.25 25.72 19.33
C ALA A 454 -18.74 25.61 18.98
N GLU A 455 -17.95 24.92 19.81
CA GLU A 455 -16.55 24.63 19.54
C GLU A 455 -16.38 23.76 18.28
N ALA A 456 -17.22 22.74 18.10
CA ALA A 456 -17.16 21.84 16.95
C ALA A 456 -17.60 22.50 15.64
N GLU A 457 -18.61 23.38 15.69
CA GLU A 457 -19.07 24.18 14.55
C GLU A 457 -18.03 25.21 14.12
N ALA A 458 -17.40 25.91 15.08
CA ALA A 458 -16.36 26.89 14.79
C ALA A 458 -15.13 26.26 14.12
N GLU A 459 -14.77 25.05 14.51
CA GLU A 459 -13.64 24.29 13.94
C GLU A 459 -13.98 23.59 12.62
N SER A 460 -15.26 23.33 12.35
CA SER A 460 -15.72 22.74 11.08
C SER A 460 -16.04 23.81 10.03
N ALA A 461 -15.97 25.09 10.40
CA ALA A 461 -16.13 26.20 9.47
C ALA A 461 -14.94 26.25 8.49
N PRO A 462 -15.14 26.72 7.24
CA PRO A 462 -14.05 26.87 6.29
C PRO A 462 -12.95 27.76 6.87
N PRO A 463 -11.66 27.40 6.75
CA PRO A 463 -10.58 28.24 7.23
C PRO A 463 -10.62 29.61 6.54
N ALA A 464 -10.28 30.65 7.30
CA ALA A 464 -10.06 31.98 6.73
C ALA A 464 -8.93 31.91 5.68
N PRO A 465 -9.03 32.66 4.57
CA PRO A 465 -8.01 32.61 3.51
C PRO A 465 -6.62 32.92 4.07
N GLY A 466 -5.67 32.00 3.83
CA GLY A 466 -4.26 32.14 4.23
C GLY A 466 -3.84 31.40 5.50
N ARG A 467 -4.76 30.71 6.20
CA ARG A 467 -4.40 29.83 7.32
C ARG A 467 -4.28 28.38 6.82
N PRO A 468 -3.13 27.71 6.97
CA PRO A 468 -3.03 26.28 6.65
C PRO A 468 -3.99 25.51 7.56
N ASP A 469 -4.80 24.64 6.97
CA ASP A 469 -5.75 23.82 7.71
C ASP A 469 -4.98 22.72 8.45
N ALA A 470 -4.83 22.92 9.76
CA ALA A 470 -4.05 22.00 10.59
C ALA A 470 -4.82 20.68 10.86
N ALA A 471 -6.14 20.68 10.64
CA ALA A 471 -6.97 19.49 10.65
C ALA A 471 -7.59 19.23 9.26
N TYR A 472 -8.13 18.02 9.07
CA TYR A 472 -8.89 17.65 7.88
C TYR A 472 -10.38 18.01 8.04
N PRO A 473 -11.15 18.20 6.95
CA PRO A 473 -12.59 18.48 7.03
C PRO A 473 -13.39 17.29 7.60
N PRO A 474 -14.54 17.53 8.27
CA PRO A 474 -15.39 16.44 8.76
C PRO A 474 -15.88 15.57 7.60
N GLY A 475 -15.92 14.26 7.77
CA GLY A 475 -16.55 13.33 6.81
C GLY A 475 -18.07 13.41 6.85
N ASP A 476 -18.74 12.58 6.04
CA ASP A 476 -20.20 12.55 5.98
C ASP A 476 -20.86 12.25 7.33
N PRO A 477 -20.42 11.23 8.10
CA PRO A 477 -21.03 10.92 9.40
C PRO A 477 -20.85 12.05 10.42
N GLU A 478 -19.69 12.72 10.43
CA GLU A 478 -19.48 13.87 11.30
C GLU A 478 -20.36 15.07 10.90
N ARG A 479 -20.56 15.30 9.60
CA ARG A 479 -21.47 16.35 9.09
C ARG A 479 -22.93 16.07 9.43
N GLU A 480 -23.37 14.82 9.28
CA GLU A 480 -24.72 14.39 9.70
C GLU A 480 -24.92 14.59 11.20
N PHE A 481 -23.96 14.17 12.02
CA PHE A 481 -24.00 14.35 13.47
C PHE A 481 -24.05 15.83 13.88
N LEU A 482 -23.20 16.69 13.30
CA LEU A 482 -23.24 18.14 13.58
C LEU A 482 -24.56 18.77 13.16
N THR A 483 -25.12 18.35 12.02
CA THR A 483 -26.43 18.81 11.55
C THR A 483 -27.55 18.38 12.52
N ALA A 484 -27.50 17.15 13.02
CA ALA A 484 -28.43 16.65 14.03
C ALA A 484 -28.30 17.42 15.36
N CYS A 485 -27.07 17.73 15.79
CA CYS A 485 -26.84 18.55 16.98
C CYS A 485 -27.41 19.97 16.82
N ALA A 486 -27.12 20.63 15.69
CA ALA A 486 -27.59 21.98 15.39
C ALA A 486 -29.12 22.07 15.29
N THR A 487 -29.76 21.09 14.66
CA THR A 487 -31.22 21.02 14.56
C THR A 487 -31.88 20.80 15.92
N ALA A 488 -31.34 19.90 16.75
CA ALA A 488 -31.83 19.66 18.11
C ALA A 488 -31.66 20.89 19.02
N GLU A 489 -30.52 21.60 18.93
CA GLU A 489 -30.26 22.83 19.67
C GLU A 489 -31.24 23.95 19.29
N ARG A 490 -31.51 24.13 17.98
CA ARG A 490 -32.52 25.10 17.49
C ARG A 490 -33.92 24.77 18.01
N ALA A 491 -34.32 23.49 17.95
CA ALA A 491 -35.62 23.05 18.44
C ALA A 491 -35.80 23.33 19.95
N ARG A 492 -34.76 23.10 20.75
CA ARG A 492 -34.78 23.40 22.19
C ARG A 492 -34.87 24.89 22.48
N ARG A 493 -34.09 25.73 21.79
CA ARG A 493 -34.18 27.20 21.97
C ARG A 493 -35.59 27.72 21.70
N VAL A 494 -36.27 27.15 20.70
CA VAL A 494 -37.68 27.47 20.43
C VAL A 494 -38.58 27.00 21.57
N GLN A 495 -38.41 25.78 22.07
CA GLN A 495 -39.18 25.24 23.20
C GLN A 495 -38.98 26.05 24.49
N ASP A 496 -37.74 26.41 24.81
CA ASP A 496 -37.38 27.21 25.98
C ASP A 496 -37.95 28.63 25.85
N ALA A 497 -37.87 29.25 24.66
CA ALA A 497 -38.48 30.57 24.42
C ALA A 497 -40.00 30.54 24.59
N VAL A 498 -40.67 29.48 24.13
CA VAL A 498 -42.12 29.26 24.34
C VAL A 498 -42.43 29.06 25.81
N ARG A 499 -41.64 28.26 26.53
CA ARG A 499 -41.80 28.03 27.97
C ARG A 499 -41.62 29.33 28.76
N ASP A 500 -40.60 30.11 28.45
CA ASP A 500 -40.34 31.40 29.09
C ASP A 500 -41.42 32.44 28.75
N ALA A 501 -41.94 32.43 27.52
CA ALA A 501 -43.10 33.26 27.15
C ALA A 501 -44.34 32.90 27.97
N ARG A 502 -44.63 31.59 28.15
CA ARG A 502 -45.75 31.11 29.00
C ARG A 502 -45.56 31.50 30.46
N LEU A 503 -44.37 31.30 31.02
CA LEU A 503 -44.05 31.68 32.41
C LEU A 503 -44.17 33.19 32.61
N ARG A 504 -43.73 34.01 31.65
CA ARG A 504 -43.91 35.47 31.69
C ARG A 504 -45.38 35.88 31.61
N ALA A 505 -46.18 35.24 30.76
CA ALA A 505 -47.62 35.49 30.67
C ALA A 505 -48.35 35.14 31.98
N GLN A 506 -48.02 33.98 32.57
CA GLN A 506 -48.56 33.58 33.88
C GLN A 506 -48.16 34.55 34.99
N ARG A 507 -46.90 34.99 35.05
CA ARG A 507 -46.44 35.99 36.03
C ARG A 507 -47.16 37.33 35.88
N ARG A 508 -47.41 37.79 34.64
CA ARG A 508 -48.20 39.00 34.37
C ARG A 508 -49.65 38.86 34.82
N LEU A 509 -50.27 37.71 34.57
CA LEU A 509 -51.63 37.42 35.02
C LEU A 509 -51.73 37.41 36.55
N ILE A 510 -50.80 36.74 37.24
CA ILE A 510 -50.75 36.71 38.71
C ILE A 510 -50.56 38.12 39.27
N ALA A 511 -49.64 38.92 38.71
CA ALA A 511 -49.43 40.30 39.13
C ALA A 511 -50.67 41.18 38.91
N PHE A 512 -51.37 40.99 37.78
CA PHE A 512 -52.64 41.69 37.50
C PHE A 512 -53.74 41.31 38.50
N LEU A 513 -53.92 40.02 38.79
CA LEU A 513 -54.90 39.53 39.76
C LEU A 513 -54.59 40.01 41.18
N ALA A 514 -53.31 39.98 41.59
CA ALA A 514 -52.88 40.52 42.88
C ALA A 514 -53.13 42.03 42.98
N GLY A 515 -52.85 42.79 41.91
CA GLY A 515 -53.18 44.21 41.81
C GLY A 515 -54.68 44.47 41.96
N LEU A 516 -55.52 43.71 41.24
CA LEU A 516 -56.98 43.81 41.35
C LEU A 516 -57.47 43.51 42.77
N LEU A 517 -56.93 42.47 43.42
CA LEU A 517 -57.27 42.12 44.80
C LEU A 517 -56.91 43.25 45.78
N ILE A 518 -55.75 43.88 45.61
CA ILE A 518 -55.33 45.04 46.41
C ILE A 518 -56.27 46.22 46.16
N SER A 519 -56.63 46.51 44.90
CA SER A 519 -57.58 47.59 44.56
C SER A 519 -58.97 47.35 45.15
N VAL A 520 -59.49 46.12 45.06
CA VAL A 520 -60.79 45.76 45.65
C VAL A 520 -60.75 45.85 47.17
N SER A 521 -59.66 45.42 47.81
CA SER A 521 -59.49 45.51 49.27
C SER A 521 -59.37 46.97 49.74
N ALA A 522 -58.66 47.82 48.99
CA ALA A 522 -58.57 49.26 49.27
C ALA A 522 -59.93 49.96 49.09
N LEU A 523 -60.70 49.58 48.06
CA LEU A 523 -62.05 50.10 47.85
C LEU A 523 -63.01 49.65 48.95
N ALA A 524 -62.95 48.38 49.35
CA ALA A 524 -63.73 47.84 50.46
C ALA A 524 -63.41 48.56 51.77
N ALA A 525 -62.13 48.80 52.07
CA ALA A 525 -61.70 49.57 53.24
C ALA A 525 -62.16 51.02 53.20
N ALA A 526 -62.21 51.65 52.03
CA ALA A 526 -62.73 53.01 51.85
C ALA A 526 -64.27 53.08 51.97
N THR A 527 -64.98 51.98 51.70
CA THR A 527 -66.45 51.89 51.83
C THR A 527 -66.94 51.44 53.21
N VAL A 528 -66.06 51.11 54.16
CA VAL A 528 -66.47 50.89 55.55
C VAL A 528 -66.93 52.23 56.13
N PRO A 529 -68.23 52.42 56.43
CA PRO A 529 -68.71 53.67 57.00
C PRO A 529 -68.20 53.78 58.44
N LEU A 530 -67.71 54.96 58.81
CA LEU A 530 -67.64 55.41 60.19
C LEU A 530 -69.05 55.31 60.82
N ALA A 531 -69.36 54.16 61.40
CA ALA A 531 -70.62 53.91 62.08
C ALA A 531 -70.44 52.96 63.25
N VAL A 532 -69.56 53.29 64.21
CA VAL A 532 -69.75 53.00 65.64
C VAL A 532 -69.11 54.14 66.44
N ARG A 533 -69.84 54.54 67.48
CA ARG A 533 -69.64 55.63 68.45
C ARG A 533 -68.30 55.66 69.16
#